data_AF-A0A5R8P863-F1
#
_entry.id   AF-A0A5R8P863-F1
#
_cell.length_a   1.000
_cell.length_b   1.000
_cell.length_c   1.000
_cell.angle_alpha   90.00
_cell.angle_beta   90.00
_cell.angle_gamma   90.00
#
_symmetry.space_group_name_H-M   'P 1'
#
loop_
_entity.id
_entity.type
_entity.pdbx_description
1 polymer ?
#
loop_
_entity_poly.entity_id
_entity_poly.type
_entity_poly.pdbx_seq_one_letter_code
_entity_poly.pdbx_strand_id
1 'polypeptide(L)'
;MGGTAAQANSGVLAAQSSFSVPMREKPSKSSCDKAIKLLTQVIRLSEKYKVNLSQKRKKELQAKINNGTITSNDLPGKIQAEFPGEFKGKSLNEIKKECGVK
;
A
#
# COMPACT_ATOMS: atom_id res chain seq x y z
N MET A 1 -65.71 24.13 7.08
CA MET A 1 -64.44 24.88 6.97
C MET A 1 -63.57 24.53 8.16
N GLY A 2 -62.33 24.06 7.92
CA GLY A 2 -61.23 24.10 8.89
C GLY A 2 -61.12 22.93 9.87
N GLY A 3 -59.98 22.24 9.86
CA GLY A 3 -59.64 21.26 10.90
C GLY A 3 -58.66 20.18 10.44
N THR A 4 -57.50 20.60 9.97
CA THR A 4 -56.41 19.80 9.39
C THR A 4 -55.68 18.89 10.40
N ALA A 5 -55.21 17.76 9.87
CA ALA A 5 -54.28 16.74 10.35
C ALA A 5 -53.18 17.13 11.36
N ALA A 6 -52.78 16.15 12.18
CA ALA A 6 -51.38 15.96 12.59
C ALA A 6 -51.08 14.48 12.92
N GLN A 7 -50.55 13.78 11.93
CA GLN A 7 -49.96 12.43 12.02
C GLN A 7 -48.43 12.52 12.23
N ALA A 8 -47.92 11.50 12.91
CA ALA A 8 -46.59 10.89 12.80
C ALA A 8 -45.34 11.67 13.27
N ASN A 9 -44.90 11.36 14.49
CA ASN A 9 -43.48 11.36 14.87
C ASN A 9 -42.92 9.94 14.62
N SER A 10 -42.07 9.80 13.60
CA SER A 10 -41.17 8.65 13.46
C SER A 10 -39.81 9.19 13.09
N GLY A 11 -38.93 9.29 14.10
CA GLY A 11 -37.55 9.73 13.95
C GLY A 11 -36.78 8.77 13.05
N VAL A 12 -36.43 9.26 11.86
CA VAL A 12 -35.45 8.66 10.95
C VAL A 12 -34.09 9.29 11.22
N LEU A 13 -33.31 8.73 12.13
CA LEU A 13 -31.91 9.12 12.35
C LEU A 13 -31.08 7.88 12.69
N ALA A 14 -30.60 7.18 11.67
CA ALA A 14 -29.54 6.20 11.83
C ALA A 14 -28.49 6.33 10.71
N ALA A 15 -27.31 6.78 11.15
CA ALA A 15 -26.00 6.53 10.60
C ALA A 15 -25.70 7.07 9.18
N GLN A 16 -25.30 8.34 9.14
CA GLN A 16 -24.34 8.82 8.16
C GLN A 16 -23.02 8.08 8.39
N SER A 17 -22.70 7.09 7.55
CA SER A 17 -21.38 6.50 7.47
C SER A 17 -20.43 7.50 6.82
N SER A 18 -19.72 8.23 7.67
CA SER A 18 -18.60 9.09 7.31
C SER A 18 -17.48 8.24 6.71
N PHE A 19 -17.54 8.00 5.40
CA PHE A 19 -16.36 7.60 4.64
C PHE A 19 -15.48 8.83 4.48
N SER A 20 -14.70 9.12 5.52
CA SER A 20 -13.53 9.99 5.42
C SER A 20 -12.54 9.30 4.48
N VAL A 21 -12.66 9.59 3.17
CA VAL A 21 -11.65 9.20 2.20
C VAL A 21 -10.40 10.02 2.54
N PRO A 22 -9.30 9.41 3.02
CA PRO A 22 -8.09 10.17 3.30
C PRO A 22 -7.59 10.75 1.97
N MET A 23 -7.49 12.08 1.93
CA MET A 23 -6.80 12.82 0.88
C MET A 23 -5.46 12.12 0.62
N ARG A 24 -5.21 11.76 -0.65
CA ARG A 24 -3.90 11.30 -1.11
C ARG A 24 -2.91 12.44 -0.97
N GLU A 25 -2.32 12.59 0.20
CA GLU A 25 -1.12 13.38 0.38
C GLU A 25 -0.04 12.82 -0.55
N LYS A 26 0.68 13.72 -1.21
CA LYS A 26 1.80 13.40 -2.09
C LYS A 26 2.75 12.48 -1.31
N PRO A 27 3.15 11.31 -1.86
CA PRO A 27 3.90 10.35 -1.09
C PRO A 27 5.13 11.01 -0.48
N SER A 28 5.26 10.93 0.85
CA SER A 28 6.38 11.54 1.55
C SER A 28 7.69 10.93 1.04
N LYS A 29 8.74 11.74 0.87
CA LYS A 29 10.07 11.27 0.45
C LYS A 29 10.55 10.08 1.30
N SER A 30 10.19 10.06 2.59
CA SER A 30 10.47 8.93 3.49
C SER A 30 9.76 7.64 3.09
N SER A 31 8.50 7.69 2.65
CA SER A 31 7.75 6.53 2.14
C SER A 31 8.37 6.01 0.84
N CYS A 32 8.77 6.92 -0.05
CA CYS A 32 9.50 6.61 -1.28
C CYS A 32 10.81 5.85 -1.02
N ASP A 33 11.66 6.42 -0.17
CA ASP A 33 12.95 5.83 0.19
C ASP A 33 12.77 4.45 0.84
N LYS A 34 11.77 4.32 1.73
CA LYS A 34 11.39 3.05 2.33
C LYS A 34 10.95 2.03 1.28
N ALA A 35 10.04 2.39 0.38
CA ALA A 35 9.55 1.48 -0.66
C ALA A 35 10.69 0.97 -1.55
N ILE A 36 11.57 1.89 -2.01
CA ILE A 36 12.73 1.55 -2.83
C ILE A 36 13.70 0.64 -2.04
N LYS A 37 13.99 0.96 -0.78
CA LYS A 37 14.85 0.13 0.09
C LYS A 37 14.27 -1.25 0.32
N LEU A 38 12.98 -1.39 0.59
CA LEU A 38 12.33 -2.69 0.82
C LEU A 38 12.41 -3.57 -0.44
N LEU A 39 12.19 -2.99 -1.62
CA LEU A 39 12.28 -3.72 -2.89
C LEU A 39 13.71 -4.09 -3.26
N THR A 40 14.66 -3.16 -3.16
CA THR A 40 16.07 -3.42 -3.48
C THR A 40 16.76 -4.34 -2.48
N GLN A 41 16.44 -4.20 -1.19
CA GLN A 41 17.05 -5.00 -0.12
C GLN A 41 16.20 -6.19 0.31
N VAL A 42 15.17 -6.59 -0.45
CA VAL A 42 14.29 -7.71 -0.11
C VAL A 42 15.05 -8.98 0.24
N ILE A 43 16.14 -9.31 -0.46
CA ILE A 43 16.93 -10.52 -0.20
C ILE A 43 17.61 -10.43 1.16
N ARG A 44 18.29 -9.31 1.44
CA ARG A 44 18.95 -9.06 2.72
C ARG A 44 17.95 -9.01 3.89
N LEU A 45 16.82 -8.37 3.67
CA LEU A 45 15.73 -8.31 4.64
C LEU A 45 15.12 -9.69 4.88
N SER A 46 14.97 -10.51 3.84
CA SER A 46 14.43 -11.87 3.98
C SER A 46 15.33 -12.73 4.86
N GLU A 47 16.64 -12.60 4.72
CA GLU A 47 17.61 -13.26 5.62
C GLU A 47 17.50 -12.73 7.06
N LYS A 48 17.38 -11.41 7.23
CA LYS A 48 17.18 -10.78 8.55
C LYS A 48 15.89 -11.25 9.23
N TYR A 49 14.80 -11.37 8.48
CA TYR A 49 13.51 -11.85 8.97
C TYR A 49 13.42 -13.38 9.07
N LYS A 50 14.51 -14.10 8.78
CA LYS A 50 14.59 -15.57 8.73
C LYS A 50 13.53 -16.19 7.81
N VAL A 51 13.16 -15.47 6.76
CA VAL A 51 12.31 -16.00 5.68
C VAL A 51 13.18 -16.91 4.84
N ASN A 52 12.89 -18.21 4.89
CA ASN A 52 13.59 -19.21 4.09
C ASN A 52 13.17 -19.09 2.61
N LEU A 53 13.80 -18.15 1.90
CA LEU A 53 13.69 -18.06 0.45
C LEU A 53 14.63 -19.10 -0.19
N SER A 54 14.06 -20.00 -0.97
CA SER A 54 14.86 -20.90 -1.82
C SER A 54 15.77 -20.11 -2.76
N GLN A 55 16.93 -20.67 -3.11
CA GLN A 55 17.89 -20.00 -4.00
C GLN A 55 17.28 -19.61 -5.35
N LYS A 56 16.36 -20.43 -5.87
CA LYS A 56 15.60 -20.10 -7.08
C LYS A 56 14.84 -18.79 -6.91
N ARG A 57 14.12 -18.64 -5.79
CA ARG A 57 13.32 -17.45 -5.48
C ARG A 57 14.19 -16.22 -5.27
N LYS A 58 15.36 -16.36 -4.62
CA LYS A 58 16.35 -15.29 -4.50
C LYS A 58 16.81 -14.80 -5.88
N LYS A 59 17.14 -15.71 -6.80
CA LYS A 59 17.52 -15.35 -8.19
C LYS A 59 16.40 -14.66 -8.95
N GLU A 60 15.15 -15.13 -8.83
CA GLU A 60 13.99 -14.48 -9.45
C GLU A 60 13.77 -13.07 -8.93
N LEU A 61 13.80 -12.88 -7.60
CA LEU A 61 13.72 -11.56 -6.96
C LEU A 61 14.83 -10.65 -7.46
N GLN A 62 16.06 -11.14 -7.51
CA GLN A 62 17.21 -10.38 -7.99
C GLN A 62 17.07 -9.96 -9.45
N ALA A 63 16.57 -10.85 -10.32
CA ALA A 63 16.28 -10.51 -11.70
C ALA A 63 15.20 -9.42 -11.80
N LYS A 64 14.14 -9.49 -10.99
CA LYS A 64 13.08 -8.46 -10.95
C LYS A 64 13.58 -7.12 -10.41
N ILE A 65 14.51 -7.13 -9.45
CA ILE A 65 15.16 -5.93 -8.94
C ILE A 65 15.99 -5.28 -10.04
N ASN A 66 16.83 -6.06 -10.73
CA ASN A 66 17.66 -5.58 -11.85
C ASN A 66 16.81 -5.03 -13.00
N ASN A 67 15.68 -5.68 -13.30
CA ASN A 67 14.72 -5.20 -14.31
C ASN A 67 13.83 -4.05 -13.82
N GLY A 68 13.84 -3.73 -12.51
CA GLY A 68 12.96 -2.74 -11.90
C GLY A 68 11.47 -3.11 -11.90
N THR A 69 11.13 -4.38 -12.16
CA THR A 69 9.77 -4.92 -12.22
C THR A 69 9.32 -5.59 -10.92
N ILE A 70 10.17 -5.59 -9.89
CA ILE A 70 9.78 -6.09 -8.56
C ILE A 70 8.65 -5.22 -7.98
N THR A 71 7.64 -5.88 -7.43
CA THR A 71 6.46 -5.26 -6.82
C THR A 71 6.31 -5.71 -5.37
N SER A 72 5.45 -5.01 -4.63
CA SER A 72 5.12 -5.35 -3.23
C SER A 72 4.51 -6.74 -3.06
N ASN A 73 3.91 -7.32 -4.10
CA ASN A 73 3.37 -8.68 -4.06
C ASN A 73 4.46 -9.76 -4.12
N ASP A 74 5.65 -9.41 -4.61
CA ASP A 74 6.78 -10.34 -4.67
C ASP A 74 7.55 -10.39 -3.34
N LEU A 75 7.33 -9.39 -2.48
CA LEU A 75 7.93 -9.31 -1.16
C LEU A 75 7.31 -10.38 -0.23
N PRO A 76 8.11 -11.08 0.58
CA PRO A 76 7.59 -12.02 1.55
C PRO A 76 6.90 -11.29 2.72
N GLY A 77 5.86 -11.92 3.28
CA GLY A 77 4.85 -11.30 4.15
C GLY A 77 5.33 -10.26 5.16
N LYS A 78 6.38 -10.54 5.96
CA LYS A 78 6.90 -9.56 6.93
C LYS A 78 7.44 -8.28 6.28
N ILE A 79 8.09 -8.40 5.13
CA ILE A 79 8.61 -7.26 4.35
C ILE A 79 7.46 -6.54 3.66
N GLN A 80 6.46 -7.29 3.18
CA GLN A 80 5.26 -6.74 2.59
C GLN A 80 4.42 -5.94 3.62
N ALA A 81 4.40 -6.35 4.88
CA ALA A 81 3.71 -5.64 5.96
C ALA A 81 4.36 -4.27 6.27
N GLU A 82 5.70 -4.20 6.20
CA GLU A 82 6.46 -2.95 6.33
C GLU A 82 6.34 -2.07 5.07
N PHE A 83 5.80 -2.61 3.99
CA PHE A 83 5.73 -1.92 2.71
C PHE A 83 4.64 -0.84 2.74
N PRO A 84 4.96 0.41 2.38
CA PRO A 84 3.99 1.49 2.36
C PRO A 84 2.83 1.17 1.42
N GLY A 85 1.62 1.16 1.97
CA GLY A 85 0.39 0.80 1.24
C GLY A 85 0.10 1.70 0.05
N GLU A 86 0.62 2.93 0.05
CA GLU A 86 0.52 3.91 -1.04
C GLU A 86 1.14 3.40 -2.36
N PHE A 87 2.16 2.54 -2.25
CA PHE A 87 2.88 1.98 -3.39
C PHE A 87 2.51 0.51 -3.66
N LYS A 88 1.48 -0.01 -2.97
CA LYS A 88 1.09 -1.41 -3.09
C LYS A 88 0.69 -1.72 -4.53
N GLY A 89 1.34 -2.72 -5.13
CA GLY A 89 1.12 -3.10 -6.53
C GLY A 89 1.92 -2.30 -7.56
N LYS A 90 2.67 -1.26 -7.14
CA LYS A 90 3.59 -0.55 -8.03
C LYS A 90 4.93 -1.28 -8.13
N SER A 91 5.54 -1.17 -9.30
CA SER A 91 6.88 -1.69 -9.54
C SER A 91 7.95 -0.72 -9.03
N LEU A 92 9.16 -1.21 -8.75
CA LEU A 92 10.29 -0.37 -8.37
C LEU A 92 10.51 0.81 -9.32
N ASN A 93 10.36 0.58 -10.63
CA ASN A 93 10.50 1.65 -11.62
C ASN A 93 9.39 2.70 -11.55
N GLU A 94 8.16 2.27 -11.26
CA GLU A 94 7.02 3.19 -11.08
C GLU A 94 7.17 4.02 -9.82
N ILE A 95 7.61 3.38 -8.72
CA ILE A 95 7.87 4.05 -7.46
C ILE A 95 8.97 5.09 -7.64
N LYS A 96 10.08 4.74 -8.32
CA LYS A 96 11.13 5.71 -8.65
C LYS A 96 10.61 6.91 -9.44
N LYS A 97 9.78 6.68 -10.46
CA LYS A 97 9.16 7.75 -11.26
C LYS A 97 8.26 8.64 -10.42
N GLU A 98 7.39 8.06 -9.61
CA GLU A 98 6.45 8.79 -8.75
C GLU A 98 7.16 9.60 -7.67
N CYS A 99 8.26 9.05 -7.16
CA CYS A 99 9.11 9.68 -6.16
C CYS A 99 10.14 10.65 -6.74
N GLY A 100 10.26 10.74 -8.08
CA GLY A 100 11.23 11.60 -8.75
C GLY A 100 12.69 11.20 -8.51
N VAL A 101 12.96 9.93 -8.23
CA VAL A 101 14.32 9.41 -7.98
C VAL A 101 14.94 9.01 -9.33
N LYS A 102 16.00 9.72 -9.71
CA LYS A 102 16.74 9.53 -10.97
C LYS A 102 17.66 8.32 -10.90
#